data_AF-A0A011U5A2-F1
#
_entry.id   AF-A0A011U5A2-F1
#
_cell.length_a   1.000
_cell.length_b   1.000
_cell.length_c   1.000
_cell.angle_alpha   90.00
_cell.angle_beta   90.00
_cell.angle_gamma   90.00
#
_symmetry.space_group_name_H-M   'P 1'
#
loop_
_entity.id
_entity.type
_entity.pdbx_description
1 polymer ?
#
loop_
_entity_poly.entity_id
_entity_poly.type
_entity_poly.pdbx_seq_one_letter_code
_entity_poly.pdbx_strand_id
1 'polypeptide(L)' 'MADATRGPFRLGAVEGATPGKWIGTWRERMPHVALELVPLTVADQRQALATASVDAALVRLPLDVLPREVVNG' A
#
# COMPACT_ATOMS: atom_id res chain seq x y z
N MET A 1 -2.60 2.22 28.69
CA MET A 1 -2.32 1.21 27.65
C MET A 1 -3.46 1.32 26.65
N ALA A 2 -3.32 2.21 25.67
CA ALA A 2 -4.39 2.47 24.71
C ALA A 2 -4.45 1.29 23.73
N ASP A 3 -5.21 0.26 24.12
CA ASP A 3 -5.80 -0.67 23.17
C ASP A 3 -6.90 0.12 22.43
N ALA A 4 -6.47 1.03 21.56
CA ALA A 4 -7.35 1.49 20.53
C ALA A 4 -7.38 0.34 19.55
N THR A 5 -8.54 -0.30 19.40
CA THR A 5 -8.90 -1.13 18.26
C THR A 5 -8.68 -0.30 16.99
N ARG A 6 -7.42 -0.16 16.56
CA ARG A 6 -7.09 0.27 15.22
C ARG A 6 -7.63 -0.85 14.37
N GLY A 7 -8.64 -0.53 13.58
CA GLY A 7 -9.21 -1.44 12.60
C GLY A 7 -8.11 -2.08 11.74
N PRO A 8 -8.48 -3.03 10.87
CA PRO A 8 -7.48 -3.78 10.11
C PRO A 8 -6.52 -2.82 9.40
N PHE A 9 -5.22 -3.15 9.45
CA PHE A 9 -4.21 -2.53 8.62
C PHE A 9 -4.49 -2.87 7.16
N ARG A 10 -4.92 -1.89 6.38
CA ARG A 10 -5.31 -2.03 4.98
C ARG A 10 -4.07 -1.92 4.11
N LEU A 11 -3.62 -3.06 3.60
CA LEU A 11 -2.51 -3.15 2.65
C LEU A 11 -3.06 -3.20 1.22
N GLY A 12 -2.86 -2.13 0.47
CA GLY A 12 -3.10 -2.09 -0.97
C GLY A 12 -2.11 -2.96 -1.74
N ALA A 13 -2.55 -3.66 -2.78
CA ALA A 13 -1.65 -4.36 -3.68
C ALA A 13 -2.15 -4.31 -5.13
N VAL A 14 -1.29 -3.84 -6.03
CA VAL A 14 -1.58 -3.88 -7.47
C VAL A 14 -1.45 -5.28 -8.05
N GLU A 15 -2.17 -5.56 -9.13
CA GLU A 15 -2.09 -6.84 -9.83
C GLU A 15 -0.63 -7.20 -10.21
N GLY A 16 -0.28 -8.46 -9.95
CA GLY A 16 1.08 -8.97 -10.16
C GLY A 16 2.07 -8.64 -9.02
N ALA A 17 1.66 -7.89 -7.99
CA ALA A 17 2.40 -7.88 -6.72
C ALA A 17 2.20 -9.22 -6.00
N THR A 18 3.24 -9.75 -5.36
CA THR A 18 3.19 -10.98 -4.55
C THR A 18 3.30 -10.63 -3.06
N PRO A 19 2.21 -10.21 -2.39
CA PRO A 19 2.24 -9.74 -1.01
C PRO A 19 2.44 -10.85 0.04
N GLY A 20 2.39 -12.13 -0.36
CA GLY A 20 2.32 -13.26 0.56
C GLY A 20 3.40 -13.27 1.66
N LYS A 21 4.66 -12.99 1.32
CA LYS A 21 5.75 -12.91 2.30
C LYS A 21 5.54 -11.77 3.31
N TRP A 22 5.13 -10.60 2.83
CA TRP A 22 4.86 -9.44 3.68
C TRP A 22 3.69 -9.70 4.63
N ILE A 23 2.63 -10.34 4.13
CA ILE A 23 1.47 -10.74 4.94
C ILE A 23 1.89 -11.73 6.03
N GLY A 24 2.70 -12.73 5.70
CA GLY A 24 3.23 -13.70 6.67
C GLY A 24 4.01 -13.01 7.78
N THR A 25 5.01 -12.19 7.41
CA THR A 25 5.81 -11.43 8.38
C THR A 25 4.97 -10.46 9.22
N TRP A 26 3.92 -9.83 8.65
CA TRP A 26 3.02 -8.97 9.42
C TRP A 26 2.27 -9.77 10.48
N ARG A 27 1.67 -10.92 10.12
CA ARG A 27 0.92 -11.76 11.05
C ARG A 27 1.78 -12.30 12.19
N GLU A 28 3.06 -12.58 11.93
CA GLU A 28 4.03 -12.99 12.94
C GLU A 28 4.41 -11.85 13.89
N ARG A 29 4.67 -10.65 13.36
CA ARG A 29 5.18 -9.51 14.15
C ARG A 29 4.09 -8.68 14.82
N MET A 30 2.90 -8.64 14.23
CA MET A 30 1.76 -7.85 14.65
C MET A 30 0.51 -8.74 14.81
N PRO A 31 0.54 -9.78 15.67
CA PRO A 31 -0.55 -10.76 15.77
C PRO A 31 -1.88 -10.15 16.23
N HIS A 32 -1.83 -8.99 16.92
CA HIS A 32 -3.01 -8.28 17.42
C HIS A 32 -3.55 -7.22 16.44
N VAL A 33 -2.92 -7.02 15.28
CA VAL A 33 -3.37 -6.07 14.26
C VAL A 33 -3.74 -6.85 13.01
N ALA A 34 -5.04 -7.01 12.80
CA ALA A 34 -5.56 -7.65 11.59
C ALA A 34 -5.01 -6.95 10.34
N LEU A 35 -4.70 -7.71 9.29
CA LEU A 35 -4.30 -7.18 7.99
C LEU A 35 -5.39 -7.51 6.97
N GLU A 36 -5.85 -6.48 6.28
CA GLU A 36 -6.79 -6.60 5.16
C GLU A 36 -6.04 -6.28 3.87
N LEU A 37 -6.10 -7.19 2.90
CA LEU A 37 -5.53 -6.97 1.58
C LEU A 37 -6.57 -6.29 0.69
N VAL A 38 -6.25 -5.11 0.19
CA VAL A 38 -7.10 -4.33 -0.70
C VAL A 38 -6.53 -4.41 -2.12
N PRO A 39 -7.21 -5.07 -3.07
CA PRO A 39 -6.80 -5.08 -4.47
C PRO A 39 -6.82 -3.66 -5.04
N LEU A 40 -5.77 -3.27 -5.75
CA LEU A 40 -5.67 -1.99 -6.44
C LEU A 40 -5.40 -2.20 -7.93
N THR A 41 -5.89 -1.29 -8.76
CA THR A 41 -5.40 -1.16 -10.13
C THR A 41 -4.16 -0.26 -10.15
N VAL A 42 -3.35 -0.32 -11.23
CA VAL A 42 -2.24 0.63 -11.41
C VAL A 42 -2.74 2.07 -11.54
N ALA A 43 -3.95 2.27 -12.09
CA ALA A 43 -4.55 3.61 -12.23
C ALA A 43 -4.96 4.19 -10.86
N ASP A 44 -5.47 3.36 -9.96
CA ASP A 44 -6.01 3.79 -8.66
C ASP A 44 -4.97 3.86 -7.55
N GLN A 45 -3.79 3.24 -7.73
CA GLN A 45 -2.79 3.06 -6.68
C GLN A 45 -2.36 4.38 -6.01
N ARG A 46 -2.28 5.47 -6.78
CA ARG A 46 -1.92 6.80 -6.28
C ARG A 46 -3.07 7.41 -5.48
N GLN A 47 -4.27 7.36 -6.05
CA GLN A 47 -5.45 7.92 -5.42
C GLN A 47 -5.73 7.24 -4.08
N ALA A 48 -5.62 5.91 -4.01
CA ALA A 48 -5.83 5.14 -2.79
C ALA A 48 -4.93 5.59 -1.62
N LEU A 49 -3.68 5.96 -1.91
CA LEU A 49 -2.76 6.53 -0.92
C LEU A 49 -3.12 7.99 -0.59
N ALA A 50 -3.42 8.80 -1.60
CA ALA A 50 -3.76 10.22 -1.44
C ALA A 50 -5.03 10.43 -0.62
N THR A 51 -6.01 9.53 -0.73
CA THR A 51 -7.27 9.59 0.02
C THR A 51 -7.26 8.80 1.33
N ALA A 52 -6.13 8.19 1.70
CA ALA A 52 -6.01 7.30 2.86
C ALA A 52 -7.02 6.13 2.86
N SER A 53 -7.41 5.66 1.67
CA SER A 53 -8.25 4.47 1.48
C SER A 53 -7.52 3.18 1.86
N VAL A 54 -6.17 3.21 1.83
CA VAL A 54 -5.27 2.18 2.35
C VAL A 54 -4.24 2.81 3.27
N ASP A 55 -3.68 2.03 4.19
CA ASP A 55 -2.66 2.50 5.14
C ASP A 55 -1.24 2.36 4.56
N ALA A 56 -1.05 1.41 3.65
CA ALA A 56 0.15 1.24 2.83
C ALA A 56 -0.22 0.56 1.50
N ALA A 57 0.65 0.62 0.49
CA ALA A 57 0.42 -0.09 -0.77
C ALA A 57 1.71 -0.65 -1.40
N LEU A 58 1.62 -1.86 -1.96
CA LEU A 58 2.58 -2.39 -2.92
C LEU A 58 2.16 -1.93 -4.32
N VAL A 59 3.02 -1.15 -4.96
CA VAL A 59 2.70 -0.30 -6.12
C VAL A 59 3.68 -0.55 -7.26
N ARG A 60 3.27 -0.23 -8.49
CA ARG A 60 4.19 -0.18 -9.64
C ARG A 60 4.79 1.21 -9.73
N LEU A 61 6.10 1.27 -9.95
CA LEU A 61 6.79 2.51 -10.28
C LEU A 61 6.74 2.75 -11.80
N PRO A 62 6.82 4.01 -12.25
CA PRO A 62 6.83 5.24 -11.45
C PRO A 62 5.44 5.58 -10.89
N LEU A 63 5.40 6.13 -9.67
CA LEU A 63 4.16 6.54 -8.99
C LEU A 63 3.87 8.04 -9.18
N ASP A 64 4.93 8.82 -9.33
CA ASP A 64 4.91 10.20 -9.78
C ASP A 64 5.51 10.24 -11.19
N VAL A 65 4.66 10.43 -12.18
CA VAL A 65 5.09 10.92 -13.49
C VAL A 65 5.07 12.43 -13.44
N LEU A 66 6.00 13.05 -12.72
CA LEU A 66 6.34 14.42 -13.08
C LEU A 66 6.91 14.37 -14.51
N PRO A 67 6.46 15.23 -15.44
CA PRO A 67 7.16 15.35 -16.70
C PRO A 67 8.62 15.65 -16.37
N ARG A 68 9.55 14.78 -16.80
CA ARG A 68 10.97 15.13 -16.74
C ARG A 68 11.10 16.37 -17.60
N GLU A 69 11.29 17.53 -16.99
CA GLU A 69 11.81 18.68 -17.72
C GLU A 69 13.14 18.24 -18.30
N VAL A 70 13.13 17.94 -19.59
CA VAL A 70 14.33 17.82 -20.40
C VAL A 70 14.92 19.22 -20.44
N VAL A 71 15.81 19.50 -19.49
CA VAL A 71 16.69 20.66 -19.59
C VAL A 71 17.58 20.42 -20.80
N ASN A 72 17.14 20.92 -21.96
CA ASN A 72 17.96 20.96 -23.16
C ASN A 72 19.08 21.97 -22.89
N GLY A 73 20.30 21.45 -22.74
CA GLY A 73 21.53 22.21 -22.93
C GLY A 73 21.92 22.20 -24.39
#